data_AF-A0A6J1DAM0-F1
#
_entry.id   AF-A0A6J1DAM0-F1
#
_cell.length_a   1.000
_cell.length_b   1.000
_cell.length_c   1.000
_cell.angle_alpha   90.00
_cell.angle_beta   90.00
_cell.angle_gamma   90.00
#
_symmetry.space_group_name_H-M   'P 1'
#
loop_
_entity.id
_entity.type
_entity.pdbx_description
1 polymer ?
#
loop_
_entity_poly.entity_id
_entity_poly.type
_entity_poly.pdbx_seq_one_letter_code
_entity_poly.pdbx_strand_id
1 'polypeptide(L)'
;MEEVTVVIVGAGPSGLATAACLNHLSIPNVVLEKEDCHASLWKKRAYDRVSLHLAKEFCSLPLMPHSRSTPTYMPRATFVRYLDKYVEKMGIKPRYMRSVEEAKWEEGEKRWRVEAWNGATGEREEYSAEFLVVASGENGLGNVPEVAGMESFGGEIIHSSKYKSGREFEGKEVLVVGCGNSGMEIAFDLSNYGAHTSIVVRSPVRSLYTFSNLTFSLLS
;
A
#
# COMPACT_ATOMS: atom_id res chain seq x y z
N MET A 1 -28.91 -10.46 -2.85
CA MET A 1 -28.24 -9.30 -3.46
C MET A 1 -28.56 -8.08 -2.62
N GLU A 2 -27.55 -7.44 -2.05
CA GLU A 2 -27.71 -6.24 -1.22
C GLU A 2 -27.70 -4.99 -2.11
N GLU A 3 -28.65 -4.08 -1.91
CA GLU A 3 -28.70 -2.80 -2.62
C GLU A 3 -28.00 -1.70 -1.83
N VAL A 4 -27.06 -1.01 -2.48
CA VAL A 4 -26.30 0.10 -1.91
C VAL A 4 -26.16 1.21 -2.95
N THR A 5 -26.03 2.47 -2.54
CA THR A 5 -25.81 3.54 -3.52
C THR A 5 -24.39 3.48 -4.11
N VAL A 6 -23.39 3.30 -3.24
CA VAL A 6 -21.98 3.26 -3.65
C VAL A 6 -21.26 2.04 -3.05
N VAL A 7 -20.62 1.23 -3.90
CA VAL A 7 -19.63 0.23 -3.47
C VAL A 7 -18.24 0.82 -3.62
N ILE A 8 -17.45 0.78 -2.54
CA ILE A 8 -16.05 1.18 -2.52
C ILE A 8 -15.20 -0.07 -2.34
N VAL A 9 -14.32 -0.34 -3.29
CA VAL A 9 -13.40 -1.49 -3.25
C VAL A 9 -12.05 -1.06 -2.70
N GLY A 10 -11.72 -1.47 -1.49
CA GLY A 10 -10.46 -1.19 -0.80
C GLY A 10 -10.60 -0.17 0.33
N ALA A 11 -10.06 -0.50 1.51
CA ALA A 11 -9.99 0.36 2.69
C ALA A 11 -8.58 0.94 2.89
N GLY A 12 -7.90 1.28 1.79
CA GLY A 12 -6.70 2.13 1.81
C GLY A 12 -7.05 3.62 2.04
N PRO A 13 -6.05 4.51 2.09
CA PRO A 13 -6.27 5.95 2.29
C PRO A 13 -7.31 6.55 1.34
N SER A 14 -7.29 6.16 0.05
CA SER A 14 -8.25 6.61 -0.95
C SER A 14 -9.68 6.17 -0.64
N GLY A 15 -9.90 4.88 -0.37
CA GLY A 15 -11.24 4.36 -0.08
C GLY A 15 -11.81 4.89 1.23
N LEU A 16 -10.96 5.05 2.25
CA LEU A 16 -11.35 5.69 3.51
C LEU A 16 -11.75 7.17 3.31
N ALA A 17 -10.97 7.93 2.53
CA ALA A 17 -11.30 9.31 2.19
C ALA A 17 -12.62 9.42 1.43
N THR A 18 -12.84 8.54 0.44
CA THR A 18 -14.10 8.49 -0.29
C THR A 18 -15.27 8.20 0.64
N ALA A 19 -15.17 7.18 1.51
CA ALA A 19 -16.21 6.85 2.46
C ALA A 19 -16.52 8.02 3.42
N ALA A 20 -15.49 8.71 3.93
CA ALA A 20 -15.67 9.87 4.78
C ALA A 20 -16.43 11.01 4.07
N CYS A 21 -16.06 11.32 2.82
CA CYS A 21 -16.74 12.35 2.03
C CYS A 21 -18.20 11.98 1.74
N LEU A 22 -18.47 10.72 1.37
CA LEU A 22 -19.83 10.24 1.14
C LEU A 22 -20.66 10.26 2.43
N ASN A 23 -20.10 9.83 3.56
CA ASN A 23 -20.75 9.91 4.86
C ASN A 23 -21.07 11.36 5.26
N HIS A 24 -20.15 12.31 5.00
CA HIS A 24 -20.38 13.73 5.24
C HIS A 24 -21.55 14.29 4.42
N LEU A 25 -21.76 13.76 3.21
CA LEU A 25 -22.88 14.09 2.33
C LEU A 25 -24.13 13.22 2.57
N SER A 26 -24.12 12.35 3.59
CA SER A 26 -25.21 11.41 3.89
C SER A 26 -25.54 10.44 2.74
N ILE A 27 -24.56 10.09 1.91
CA ILE A 27 -24.71 9.14 0.81
C ILE A 27 -24.39 7.71 1.31
N PRO A 28 -25.35 6.77 1.24
CA PRO A 28 -25.13 5.39 1.65
C PRO A 28 -24.00 4.72 0.87
N ASN A 29 -23.07 4.09 1.57
CA ASN A 29 -21.95 3.39 0.94
C ASN A 29 -21.53 2.15 1.74
N VAL A 30 -20.87 1.23 1.05
CA VAL A 30 -20.20 0.08 1.65
C VAL A 30 -18.75 0.05 1.20
N VAL A 31 -17.83 -0.13 2.14
CA VAL A 31 -16.41 -0.34 1.86
C VAL A 31 -16.11 -1.83 1.99
N LEU A 32 -15.66 -2.47 0.92
CA LEU A 32 -15.25 -3.86 0.87
C LEU A 32 -13.73 -3.93 0.91
N GLU A 33 -13.15 -4.60 1.91
CA GLU A 33 -11.70 -4.75 2.06
C GLU A 33 -11.33 -6.23 2.09
N LYS A 34 -10.36 -6.61 1.25
CA LYS A 34 -9.90 -7.99 1.11
C LYS A 34 -9.21 -8.49 2.38
N GLU A 35 -8.49 -7.61 3.06
CA GLU A 35 -7.73 -7.94 4.26
C GLU A 35 -8.60 -7.82 5.53
N ASP A 36 -8.08 -8.30 6.66
CA ASP A 36 -8.70 -8.22 7.99
C ASP A 36 -8.63 -6.82 8.63
N CYS A 37 -8.00 -5.85 7.95
CA CYS A 37 -7.77 -4.51 8.47
C CYS A 37 -7.69 -3.48 7.34
N HIS A 38 -8.02 -2.24 7.68
CA HIS A 38 -7.84 -1.11 6.77
C HIS A 38 -6.37 -0.72 6.67
N ALA A 39 -6.01 -0.07 5.56
CA ALA A 39 -4.64 0.35 5.26
C ALA A 39 -3.63 -0.80 5.38
N SER A 40 -4.02 -2.00 4.94
CA SER A 40 -3.23 -3.24 5.03
C SER A 40 -1.83 -3.11 4.44
N LEU A 41 -1.63 -2.31 3.38
CA LEU A 41 -0.31 -1.97 2.85
C LEU A 41 0.60 -1.38 3.93
N TRP A 42 0.11 -0.43 4.71
CA TRP A 42 0.85 0.24 5.78
C TRP A 42 0.96 -0.62 7.04
N LYS A 43 -0.08 -1.37 7.38
CA LYS A 43 -0.10 -2.20 8.59
C LYS A 43 0.72 -3.48 8.44
N LYS A 44 0.57 -4.19 7.33
CA LYS A 44 1.12 -5.54 7.13
C LYS A 44 2.32 -5.60 6.20
N ARG A 45 2.42 -4.72 5.19
CA ARG A 45 3.38 -4.91 4.08
C ARG A 45 4.56 -3.94 4.11
N ALA A 46 4.38 -2.73 4.60
CA ALA A 46 5.45 -1.75 4.77
C ALA A 46 6.59 -2.27 5.68
N TYR A 47 7.83 -1.90 5.33
CA TYR A 47 9.03 -2.12 6.15
C TYR A 47 9.12 -1.10 7.29
N ASP A 48 9.85 -1.43 8.34
CA ASP A 48 9.71 -0.73 9.64
C ASP A 48 10.20 0.72 9.61
N ARG A 49 11.26 0.99 8.84
CA ARG A 49 11.89 2.31 8.75
C ARG A 49 11.14 3.30 7.86
N VAL A 50 10.11 2.86 7.13
CA VAL A 50 9.45 3.72 6.13
C VAL A 50 8.87 4.98 6.77
N SER A 51 9.15 6.11 6.13
CA SER A 51 8.50 7.39 6.40
C SER A 51 7.89 7.90 5.10
N LEU A 52 6.83 8.70 5.20
CA LEU A 52 6.26 9.34 4.01
C LEU A 52 7.30 10.26 3.40
N HIS A 53 7.50 10.14 2.08
CA HIS A 53 8.40 11.00 1.31
C HIS A 53 7.79 12.39 1.02
N LEU A 54 6.49 12.56 1.26
CA LEU A 54 5.80 13.84 1.14
C LEU A 54 5.64 14.50 2.51
N ALA A 55 5.68 15.82 2.51
CA ALA A 55 5.39 16.60 3.71
C ALA A 55 3.93 16.40 4.15
N LYS A 56 3.68 16.45 5.46
CA LYS A 56 2.39 16.15 6.07
C LYS A 56 1.23 16.92 5.45
N GLU A 57 1.46 18.15 4.99
CA GLU A 57 0.48 19.03 4.35
C GLU A 57 -0.16 18.38 3.12
N PHE A 58 0.57 17.49 2.43
CA PHE A 58 0.10 16.74 1.26
C PHE A 58 -0.47 15.36 1.61
N CYS A 59 -0.44 14.97 2.88
CA CYS A 59 -0.81 13.63 3.33
C CYS A 59 -2.02 13.64 4.28
N SER A 60 -2.74 14.76 4.40
CA SER A 60 -4.00 14.80 5.15
C SER A 60 -5.14 14.23 4.31
N LEU A 61 -6.00 13.45 4.94
CA LEU A 61 -7.25 13.02 4.33
C LEU A 61 -8.32 14.11 4.50
N PRO A 62 -9.32 14.16 3.60
CA PRO A 62 -10.40 15.12 3.69
C PRO A 62 -11.04 15.14 5.06
N LEU A 63 -11.44 16.32 5.54
CA LEU A 63 -12.13 16.51 6.82
C LEU A 63 -11.27 16.23 8.08
N MET A 64 -9.98 15.90 7.94
CA MET A 64 -9.08 15.69 9.08
C MET A 64 -7.64 16.15 8.79
N PRO A 65 -7.32 17.45 8.97
CA PRO A 65 -5.95 17.92 8.84
C PRO A 65 -5.03 17.36 9.92
N HIS A 66 -3.73 17.34 9.64
CA HIS A 66 -2.71 16.94 10.61
C HIS A 66 -2.58 17.95 11.75
N SER A 67 -2.20 17.47 12.93
CA SER A 67 -1.88 18.33 14.06
C SER A 67 -0.61 19.15 13.79
N ARG A 68 -0.48 20.31 14.44
CA ARG A 68 0.75 21.12 14.37
C ARG A 68 1.98 20.34 14.86
N SER A 69 1.81 19.51 15.88
CA SER A 69 2.84 18.64 16.46
C SER A 69 3.22 17.42 15.59
N THR A 70 2.47 17.14 14.51
CA THR A 70 2.81 16.04 13.60
C THR A 70 4.14 16.35 12.90
N PRO A 71 5.11 15.41 12.84
CA PRO A 71 6.36 15.59 12.09
C PRO A 71 6.09 15.91 10.61
N THR A 72 6.96 16.71 9.98
CA THR A 72 6.84 17.05 8.55
C THR A 72 6.83 15.80 7.68
N TYR A 73 7.79 14.89 7.90
CA TYR A 73 7.81 13.57 7.25
C TYR A 73 7.36 12.53 8.27
N MET A 74 6.18 11.95 8.05
CA MET A 74 5.56 11.07 9.03
C MET A 74 6.16 9.66 8.98
N PRO A 75 6.67 9.14 10.11
CA PRO A 75 6.99 7.72 10.22
C PRO A 75 5.75 6.86 10.04
N ARG A 76 5.92 5.63 9.54
CA ARG A 76 4.86 4.62 9.37
C ARG A 76 3.90 4.55 10.55
N ALA A 77 4.43 4.39 11.77
CA ALA A 77 3.61 4.23 12.97
C ALA A 77 2.72 5.45 13.24
N THR A 78 3.20 6.66 12.94
CA THR A 78 2.41 7.89 13.07
C THR A 78 1.31 7.96 12.02
N PHE A 79 1.60 7.56 10.78
CA PHE A 79 0.61 7.54 9.72
C PHE A 79 -0.48 6.47 9.95
N VAL A 80 -0.11 5.28 10.42
CA VAL A 80 -1.07 4.22 10.79
C VAL A 80 -2.01 4.70 11.90
N ARG A 81 -1.49 5.31 12.98
CA ARG A 81 -2.33 5.88 14.05
C ARG A 81 -3.24 6.99 13.54
N TYR A 82 -2.78 7.79 12.58
CA TYR A 82 -3.60 8.81 11.94
C TYR A 82 -4.78 8.17 11.19
N LEU A 83 -4.56 7.09 10.44
CA LEU A 83 -5.61 6.36 9.73
C LEU A 83 -6.60 5.67 10.69
N ASP A 84 -6.10 5.05 11.78
CA ASP A 84 -6.96 4.45 12.81
C ASP A 84 -7.93 5.49 13.39
N LYS A 85 -7.41 6.66 13.76
CA LYS A 85 -8.23 7.79 14.26
C LYS A 85 -9.19 8.32 13.21
N TYR A 86 -8.81 8.29 11.94
CA TYR A 86 -9.67 8.74 10.85
C TYR A 86 -10.89 7.84 10.71
N VAL A 87 -10.68 6.52 10.69
CA VAL A 87 -11.74 5.51 10.60
C VAL A 87 -12.70 5.66 11.78
N GLU A 88 -12.17 5.79 13.00
CA GLU A 88 -12.97 5.98 14.22
C GLU A 88 -13.79 7.28 14.17
N LYS A 89 -13.15 8.42 13.90
CA LYS A 89 -13.79 9.74 13.91
C LYS A 89 -14.85 9.89 12.83
N MET A 90 -14.64 9.29 11.66
CA MET A 90 -15.57 9.34 10.53
C MET A 90 -16.63 8.23 10.57
N GLY A 91 -16.60 7.36 11.59
CA GLY A 91 -17.55 6.26 11.74
C GLY A 91 -17.53 5.26 10.59
N ILE A 92 -16.40 5.10 9.91
CA ILE A 92 -16.28 4.21 8.74
C ILE A 92 -16.15 2.78 9.25
N LYS A 93 -16.97 1.87 8.71
CA LYS A 93 -16.96 0.45 9.07
C LYS A 93 -16.74 -0.40 7.83
N PRO A 94 -15.47 -0.61 7.40
CA PRO A 94 -15.20 -1.49 6.28
C PRO A 94 -15.62 -2.93 6.59
N ARG A 95 -16.19 -3.60 5.59
CA ARG A 95 -16.42 -5.04 5.62
C ARG A 95 -15.12 -5.73 5.23
N TYR A 96 -14.40 -6.17 6.25
CA TYR A 96 -13.15 -6.89 6.09
C TYR A 96 -13.35 -8.30 5.56
N MET A 97 -12.28 -8.88 5.03
CA MET A 97 -12.27 -10.20 4.40
C MET A 97 -13.25 -10.33 3.22
N ARG A 98 -13.57 -9.22 2.53
CA ARG A 98 -14.35 -9.22 1.28
C ARG A 98 -13.42 -8.96 0.12
N SER A 99 -13.08 -10.02 -0.61
CA SER A 99 -12.32 -9.91 -1.86
C SER A 99 -13.31 -9.72 -3.00
N VAL A 100 -13.39 -8.53 -3.57
CA VAL A 100 -14.16 -8.30 -4.80
C VAL A 100 -13.48 -9.07 -5.94
N GLU A 101 -14.22 -9.98 -6.57
CA GLU A 101 -13.74 -10.86 -7.64
C GLU A 101 -14.18 -10.39 -9.02
N GLU A 102 -15.40 -9.83 -9.10
CA GLU A 102 -15.99 -9.34 -10.34
C GLU A 102 -16.85 -8.10 -10.10
N ALA A 103 -16.85 -7.17 -11.05
CA ALA A 103 -17.79 -6.07 -11.10
C ALA A 103 -18.22 -5.82 -12.55
N LYS A 104 -19.52 -5.87 -12.81
CA LYS A 104 -20.09 -5.76 -14.15
C LYS A 104 -21.21 -4.75 -14.18
N TRP A 105 -21.23 -3.91 -15.22
CA TRP A 105 -22.33 -3.00 -15.46
C TRP A 105 -23.49 -3.73 -16.13
N GLU A 106 -24.67 -3.66 -15.52
CA GLU A 106 -25.90 -4.25 -16.04
C GLU A 106 -26.77 -3.15 -16.66
N GLU A 107 -26.73 -3.05 -18.00
CA GLU A 107 -27.36 -1.98 -18.77
C GLU A 107 -28.89 -1.89 -18.55
N GLY A 108 -29.54 -3.05 -18.34
CA GLY A 108 -30.99 -3.11 -18.11
C GLY A 108 -31.42 -2.46 -16.79
N GLU A 109 -30.60 -2.58 -15.76
CA GLU A 109 -30.87 -2.02 -14.42
C GLU A 109 -30.20 -0.68 -14.20
N LYS A 110 -29.24 -0.30 -15.06
CA LYS A 110 -28.34 0.85 -14.90
C LYS A 110 -27.62 0.83 -13.55
N ARG A 111 -27.13 -0.35 -13.17
CA ARG A 111 -26.43 -0.59 -11.90
C ARG A 111 -25.23 -1.51 -12.13
N TRP A 112 -24.27 -1.43 -11.22
CA TRP A 112 -23.17 -2.36 -11.08
C TRP A 112 -23.61 -3.57 -10.27
N ARG A 113 -23.42 -4.77 -10.82
CA ARG A 113 -23.40 -6.02 -10.07
C ARG A 113 -21.97 -6.31 -9.64
N VAL A 114 -21.73 -6.37 -8.33
CA VAL A 114 -20.41 -6.60 -7.73
C VAL A 114 -20.45 -7.91 -6.94
N GLU A 115 -19.59 -8.85 -7.30
CA GLU A 115 -19.40 -10.11 -6.60
C GLU A 115 -18.17 -10.04 -5.68
N ALA A 116 -18.35 -10.42 -4.42
CA ALA A 116 -17.27 -10.49 -3.46
C ALA A 116 -17.25 -11.84 -2.73
N TRP A 117 -16.06 -12.41 -2.59
CA TRP A 117 -15.83 -13.56 -1.73
C TRP A 117 -15.67 -13.11 -0.27
N ASN A 118 -16.50 -13.64 0.63
CA ASN A 118 -16.38 -13.44 2.07
C ASN A 118 -15.47 -14.52 2.66
N GLY A 119 -14.22 -14.17 2.90
CA GLY A 119 -13.22 -15.07 3.49
C GLY A 119 -13.50 -15.48 4.94
N ALA A 120 -14.43 -14.81 5.63
CA ALA A 120 -14.82 -15.18 6.99
C ALA A 120 -15.87 -16.30 7.03
N THR A 121 -16.78 -16.33 6.06
CA THR A 121 -17.85 -17.35 5.97
C THR A 121 -17.60 -18.40 4.90
N GLY A 122 -16.74 -18.12 3.92
CA GLY A 122 -16.53 -18.98 2.75
C GLY A 122 -17.69 -18.91 1.75
N GLU A 123 -18.41 -17.79 1.71
CA GLU A 123 -19.59 -17.59 0.85
C GLU A 123 -19.38 -16.43 -0.11
N ARG A 124 -20.14 -16.44 -1.22
CA ARG A 124 -20.21 -15.32 -2.14
C ARG A 124 -21.29 -14.33 -1.69
N GLU A 125 -20.92 -13.06 -1.67
CA GLU A 125 -21.81 -11.93 -1.46
C GLU A 125 -21.99 -11.17 -2.77
N GLU A 126 -23.22 -10.73 -3.05
CA GLU A 126 -23.54 -9.93 -4.23
C GLU A 126 -24.14 -8.58 -3.84
N TYR A 127 -23.65 -7.53 -4.49
CA TYR A 127 -24.05 -6.14 -4.27
C TYR A 127 -24.55 -5.53 -5.59
N SER A 128 -25.66 -4.79 -5.53
CA SER A 128 -26.17 -3.97 -6.63
C SER A 128 -26.01 -2.49 -6.31
N ALA A 129 -25.24 -1.76 -7.11
CA ALA A 129 -24.81 -0.40 -6.82
C ALA A 129 -25.02 0.58 -7.97
N GLU A 130 -25.35 1.84 -7.68
CA GLU A 130 -25.42 2.89 -8.72
C GLU A 130 -24.01 3.33 -9.12
N PHE A 131 -23.10 3.37 -8.15
CA PHE A 131 -21.73 3.79 -8.35
C PHE A 131 -20.74 2.75 -7.79
N LEU A 132 -19.66 2.57 -8.53
CA LEU A 132 -18.51 1.76 -8.13
C LEU A 132 -17.29 2.66 -8.00
N VAL A 133 -16.63 2.61 -6.85
CA VAL A 133 -15.36 3.29 -6.59
C VAL A 133 -14.28 2.23 -6.45
N VAL A 134 -13.30 2.23 -7.34
CA VAL A 134 -12.14 1.32 -7.28
C VAL A 134 -11.00 2.03 -6.53
N ALA A 135 -10.76 1.62 -5.28
CA ALA A 135 -9.74 2.16 -4.38
C ALA A 135 -8.79 1.07 -3.86
N SER A 136 -8.60 -0.01 -4.63
CA SER A 136 -7.76 -1.17 -4.30
C SER A 136 -6.26 -0.87 -4.29
N GLY A 137 -5.84 0.24 -4.92
CA GLY A 137 -4.46 0.67 -5.03
C GLY A 137 -3.65 -0.12 -6.06
N GLU A 138 -2.54 0.47 -6.52
CA GLU A 138 -1.71 -0.11 -7.59
C GLU A 138 -0.61 -1.07 -7.05
N ASN A 139 -0.26 -0.97 -5.77
CA ASN A 139 0.87 -1.68 -5.16
C ASN A 139 0.50 -3.04 -4.53
N GLY A 140 -0.58 -3.67 -4.99
CA GLY A 140 -1.15 -4.87 -4.38
C GLY A 140 -0.38 -6.17 -4.68
N LEU A 141 0.26 -6.25 -5.84
CA LEU A 141 0.98 -7.42 -6.33
C LEU A 141 2.46 -7.08 -6.55
N GLY A 142 3.35 -7.82 -5.90
CA GLY A 142 4.78 -7.71 -6.16
C GLY A 142 5.10 -8.32 -7.52
N ASN A 143 5.81 -7.59 -8.36
CA ASN A 143 6.29 -8.12 -9.63
C ASN A 143 7.75 -8.57 -9.45
N VAL A 144 7.99 -9.87 -9.48
CA VAL A 144 9.33 -10.45 -9.53
C VAL A 144 9.56 -10.87 -10.99
N PRO A 145 10.36 -10.13 -11.77
CA PRO A 145 10.63 -10.51 -13.14
C PRO A 145 11.43 -11.81 -13.18
N GLU A 146 11.15 -12.68 -14.14
CA GLU A 146 12.00 -13.83 -14.41
C GLU A 146 13.35 -13.34 -14.94
N VAL A 147 14.43 -13.83 -14.32
CA VAL A 147 15.81 -13.55 -14.72
C VAL A 147 16.48 -14.88 -15.07
N ALA A 148 17.17 -14.93 -16.21
CA ALA A 148 17.90 -16.12 -16.61
C ALA A 148 18.89 -16.54 -15.51
N GLY A 149 18.82 -17.80 -15.08
CA GLY A 149 19.65 -18.35 -13.99
C GLY A 149 19.08 -18.16 -12.58
N MET A 150 17.92 -17.50 -12.42
CA MET A 150 17.27 -17.32 -11.11
C MET A 150 16.89 -18.66 -10.45
N GLU A 151 16.42 -19.63 -11.24
CA GLU A 151 16.05 -20.98 -10.79
C GLU A 151 17.20 -21.73 -10.10
N SER A 152 18.44 -21.45 -10.54
CA SER A 152 19.66 -22.11 -10.06
C SER A 152 20.33 -21.38 -8.90
N PHE A 153 19.79 -20.24 -8.48
CA PHE A 153 20.34 -19.47 -7.38
C PHE A 153 20.01 -20.15 -6.05
N GLY A 154 21.03 -20.65 -5.35
CA GLY A 154 20.87 -21.33 -4.06
C GLY A 154 20.59 -20.41 -2.86
N GLY A 155 20.53 -19.09 -3.09
CA GLY A 155 20.24 -18.09 -2.06
C GLY A 155 18.76 -17.71 -1.99
N GLU A 156 18.42 -16.89 -1.01
CA GLU A 156 17.06 -16.41 -0.83
C GLU A 156 16.72 -15.27 -1.80
N ILE A 157 15.54 -15.33 -2.40
CA ILE A 157 15.00 -14.27 -3.27
C ILE A 157 13.69 -13.78 -2.69
N ILE A 158 13.65 -12.50 -2.34
CA ILE A 158 12.44 -11.84 -1.83
C ILE A 158 12.09 -10.59 -2.63
N HIS A 159 10.80 -10.37 -2.84
CA HIS A 159 10.30 -9.10 -3.34
C HIS A 159 10.31 -8.05 -2.21
N SER A 160 10.46 -6.77 -2.55
CA SER A 160 10.45 -5.65 -1.59
C SER A 160 9.24 -5.63 -0.65
N SER A 161 8.09 -6.16 -1.07
CA SER A 161 6.87 -6.28 -0.24
C SER A 161 6.97 -7.29 0.90
N LYS A 162 7.94 -8.23 0.85
CA LYS A 162 8.23 -9.20 1.91
C LYS A 162 9.33 -8.72 2.86
N TYR A 163 10.12 -7.73 2.46
CA TYR A 163 11.18 -7.16 3.28
C TYR A 163 10.62 -6.41 4.50
N LYS A 164 11.27 -6.59 5.66
CA LYS A 164 10.87 -5.93 6.93
C LYS A 164 11.94 -5.04 7.53
N SER A 165 13.16 -5.57 7.63
CA SER A 165 14.31 -4.89 8.21
C SER A 165 15.61 -5.50 7.70
N GLY A 166 16.65 -4.69 7.60
CA GLY A 166 18.00 -5.14 7.26
C GLY A 166 18.63 -6.06 8.31
N ARG A 167 18.06 -6.15 9.52
CA ARG A 167 18.56 -6.97 10.62
C ARG A 167 18.71 -8.46 10.26
N GLU A 168 17.81 -8.99 9.44
CA GLU A 168 17.85 -10.40 9.01
C GLU A 168 18.97 -10.70 8.00
N PHE A 169 19.69 -9.66 7.56
CA PHE A 169 20.71 -9.70 6.53
C PHE A 169 22.09 -9.24 7.02
N GLU A 170 22.26 -9.04 8.34
CA GLU A 170 23.54 -8.67 8.93
C GLU A 170 24.66 -9.64 8.49
N GLY A 171 25.76 -9.08 7.96
CA GLY A 171 26.90 -9.84 7.45
C GLY A 171 26.67 -10.61 6.14
N LYS A 172 25.46 -10.59 5.56
CA LYS A 172 25.16 -11.25 4.28
C LYS A 172 25.55 -10.38 3.10
N GLU A 173 25.84 -11.03 1.97
CA GLU A 173 25.94 -10.36 0.67
C GLU A 173 24.54 -10.24 0.06
N VAL A 174 24.10 -9.01 -0.22
CA VAL A 174 22.73 -8.74 -0.67
C VAL A 174 22.75 -7.89 -1.94
N LEU A 175 22.09 -8.40 -2.98
CA LEU A 175 21.86 -7.70 -4.23
C LEU A 175 20.45 -7.10 -4.26
N VAL A 176 20.34 -5.77 -4.29
CA VAL A 176 19.08 -5.07 -4.49
C VAL A 176 18.90 -4.77 -5.98
N VAL A 177 17.86 -5.36 -6.58
CA VAL A 177 17.53 -5.16 -7.99
C VAL A 177 16.53 -4.00 -8.13
N GLY A 178 16.98 -2.89 -8.70
CA GLY A 178 16.18 -1.70 -8.95
C GLY A 178 16.46 -0.53 -7.99
N CYS A 179 16.38 0.69 -8.53
CA CYS A 179 16.72 1.94 -7.85
C CYS A 179 15.50 2.86 -7.60
N GLY A 180 14.29 2.29 -7.55
CA GLY A 180 13.11 3.05 -7.11
C GLY A 180 13.21 3.42 -5.62
N ASN A 181 12.26 4.22 -5.11
CA ASN A 181 12.26 4.64 -3.70
C ASN A 181 12.45 3.45 -2.74
N SER A 182 11.72 2.34 -2.97
CA SER A 182 11.87 1.13 -2.16
C SER A 182 13.27 0.51 -2.26
N GLY A 183 13.85 0.40 -3.46
CA GLY A 183 15.17 -0.19 -3.64
C GLY A 183 16.27 0.61 -2.96
N MET A 184 16.22 1.95 -3.08
CA MET A 184 17.16 2.84 -2.42
C MET A 184 17.03 2.81 -0.89
N GLU A 185 15.82 2.86 -0.35
CA GLU A 185 15.59 2.79 1.11
C GLU A 185 15.99 1.42 1.69
N ILE A 186 15.66 0.32 0.99
CA ILE A 186 16.04 -1.03 1.41
C ILE A 186 17.57 -1.20 1.39
N ALA A 187 18.23 -0.74 0.32
CA ALA A 187 19.69 -0.83 0.24
C ALA A 187 20.37 -0.01 1.35
N PHE A 188 19.82 1.17 1.65
CA PHE A 188 20.32 1.98 2.75
C PHE A 188 20.08 1.33 4.13
N ASP A 189 18.91 0.73 4.36
CA ASP A 189 18.62 0.01 5.60
C ASP A 189 19.52 -1.22 5.78
N LEU A 190 19.71 -2.03 4.73
CA LEU A 190 20.63 -3.17 4.71
C LEU A 190 22.07 -2.77 5.08
N SER A 191 22.57 -1.69 4.48
CA SER A 191 23.89 -1.14 4.79
C SER A 191 24.01 -0.69 6.26
N ASN A 192 22.97 -0.04 6.81
CA ASN A 192 22.95 0.38 8.21
C ASN A 192 22.94 -0.81 9.20
N TYR A 193 22.44 -1.97 8.79
CA TYR A 193 22.47 -3.22 9.57
C TYR A 193 23.68 -4.11 9.26
N GLY A 194 24.68 -3.61 8.54
CA GLY A 194 25.94 -4.33 8.31
C GLY A 194 25.88 -5.40 7.22
N ALA A 195 24.90 -5.37 6.33
CA ALA A 195 24.89 -6.23 5.13
C ALA A 195 25.82 -5.67 4.04
N HIS A 196 26.54 -6.55 3.34
CA HIS A 196 27.35 -6.21 2.17
C HIS A 196 26.42 -5.98 0.97
N THR A 197 25.99 -4.74 0.77
CA THR A 197 24.88 -4.40 -0.12
C THR A 197 25.37 -3.87 -1.47
N SER A 198 24.86 -4.45 -2.56
CA SER A 198 25.05 -3.97 -3.93
C SER A 198 23.71 -3.61 -4.57
N ILE A 199 23.68 -2.60 -5.44
CA ILE A 199 22.46 -2.19 -6.16
C ILE A 199 22.67 -2.37 -7.66
N VAL A 200 21.77 -3.08 -8.32
CA VAL A 200 21.74 -3.17 -9.79
C VAL A 200 20.69 -2.23 -10.35
N VAL A 201 21.12 -1.43 -11.32
CA VAL A 201 20.31 -0.38 -11.93
C VAL A 201 20.31 -0.56 -13.45
N ARG A 202 19.13 -0.72 -14.05
CA ARG A 202 18.98 -0.90 -15.50
C ARG A 202 19.06 0.41 -16.29
N SER A 203 18.66 1.53 -15.70
CA SER A 203 18.48 2.80 -16.39
C SER A 203 18.96 3.98 -15.54
N PRO A 204 19.40 5.10 -16.12
CA PRO A 204 19.93 6.24 -15.37
C PRO A 204 18.99 6.70 -14.25
N VAL A 205 19.54 6.93 -13.06
CA VAL A 205 18.77 7.38 -11.90
C VAL A 205 18.75 8.90 -11.85
N ARG A 206 17.56 9.49 -11.70
CA ARG A 206 17.42 10.91 -11.38
C ARG A 206 17.09 11.07 -9.90
N SER A 207 18.08 11.46 -9.11
CA SER A 207 17.84 11.87 -7.72
C SER A 207 17.29 13.30 -7.71
N LEU A 208 16.21 13.53 -6.98
CA LEU A 208 15.65 14.88 -6.75
C LEU A 208 16.35 15.63 -5.61
N TYR A 209 17.26 14.95 -4.89
CA TYR A 209 18.10 15.54 -3.86
C TYR A 209 19.57 15.54 -4.29
N THR A 210 20.21 16.70 -4.19
CA THR A 210 21.66 16.86 -4.27
C THR A 210 22.27 16.34 -2.97
N PHE A 211 22.57 15.05 -2.90
CA PHE A 211 23.38 14.50 -1.80
C PHE A 211 24.85 14.79 -2.10
N SER A 212 25.50 15.61 -1.28
CA SER A 212 26.89 16.04 -1.48
C SER A 212 27.94 14.95 -1.25
N ASN A 213 27.59 13.73 -0.83
CA ASN A 213 28.55 12.68 -0.49
C ASN A 213 28.03 11.25 -0.78
N LEU A 214 27.77 10.92 -2.05
CA LEU A 214 27.66 9.52 -2.49
C LEU A 214 28.76 9.26 -3.52
N THR A 215 29.86 8.66 -3.07
CA THR A 215 30.92 8.19 -3.95
C THR A 215 30.43 6.95 -4.66
N PHE A 216 30.03 7.08 -5.92
CA PHE A 216 29.88 5.92 -6.80
C PHE A 216 31.28 5.38 -7.12
N SER A 217 31.68 4.28 -6.48
CA SER A 217 32.78 3.47 -7.00
C SER A 217 32.21 2.60 -8.11
N LEU A 218 32.51 2.97 -9.36
CA LEU A 218 32.36 2.08 -10.49
C LEU A 218 33.47 1.04 -10.37
N LEU A 219 33.12 -0.19 -10.00
CA LEU A 219 34.03 -1.33 -10.17
C LEU A 219 34.21 -1.54 -11.68
N SER A 220 35.41 -1.24 -12.16
CA SER A 220 35.94 -1.65 -13.47
C SER A 220 36.48 -3.07 -13.40
#